data_AF-A0A816F5D4-F1
#
_entry.id   AF-A0A816F5D4-F1
#
_cell.length_a   1.000
_cell.length_b   1.000
_cell.length_c   1.000
_cell.angle_alpha   90.00
_cell.angle_beta   90.00
_cell.angle_gamma   90.00
#
_symmetry.space_group_name_H-M   'P 1'
#
loop_
_entity.id
_entity.type
_entity.pdbx_description
1 polymer ?
#
loop_
_entity_poly.entity_id
_entity_poly.type
_entity_poly.pdbx_seq_one_letter_code
_entity_poly.pdbx_strand_id
1 'polypeptide(L)'
;MSSEATKVLLAETWSEDIDPTDWWMSEKLDGVRAYWSGSNFYSRQGNLFHVPDFFKVALPKIPLDGEIWCGRGLFQKCISIVKKQANKVVPDDYKLLTYLIFDAPSHGGKYEDRMKWLQANIPQDDDKCYASVVGVKKCQGLADLKQCLAEVNAAGGEGIMLRKPGSLYENKRSSTLLKVKTFYDEEALVIGHKPGKGNCTGMLGALECQLPNGKRFDVGSGFTMDQRRKPPKKGSVITFKFQELSNAGSPRFPVFLRLRTDLTWDDVLEAAKTKTPISVKQKVVPTTKLSKQHSILFSVIPSRDGKAGKKIARSDDDNEQPSSSSSLQKLDVREECPYGEKCYRKNPDHLKQYQHPSSTIKPKLTKNTSRTKSSSKSRSKVESEEPVSPTTTDNLLVKDKNKGREFDDDDDDDDQQQRTAPTKTNKRKRNLEEKSNIKPTRKRVKKS
;
A
#
# COMPACT_ATOMS: atom_id res chain seq x y z
N MET A 1 -1.72 24.17 -7.89
CA MET A 1 -2.22 23.32 -6.78
C MET A 1 -3.59 22.78 -7.16
N SER A 2 -3.81 21.47 -7.14
CA SER A 2 -5.17 20.90 -7.17
C SER A 2 -5.73 20.80 -5.74
N SER A 3 -6.96 21.27 -5.53
CA SER A 3 -7.66 21.21 -4.24
C SER A 3 -8.50 19.94 -4.06
N GLU A 4 -8.59 19.10 -5.09
CA GLU A 4 -9.19 17.76 -5.04
C GLU A 4 -8.14 16.72 -4.65
N ALA A 5 -6.93 16.84 -5.18
CA ALA A 5 -5.79 15.99 -4.87
C ALA A 5 -5.37 16.03 -3.38
N THR A 6 -5.67 17.14 -2.68
CA THR A 6 -5.47 17.27 -1.22
C THR A 6 -6.62 16.71 -0.39
N LYS A 7 -7.71 16.26 -1.03
CA LYS A 7 -8.93 15.74 -0.40
C LYS A 7 -9.20 14.28 -0.79
N VAL A 8 -8.13 13.50 -0.94
CA VAL A 8 -8.20 12.05 -1.21
C VAL A 8 -8.46 11.26 0.08
N LEU A 9 -8.98 10.04 -0.07
CA LEU A 9 -9.22 9.08 1.01
C LEU A 9 -7.89 8.70 1.69
N LEU A 10 -7.82 8.83 3.02
CA LEU A 10 -6.66 8.45 3.82
C LEU A 10 -6.99 7.25 4.72
N ALA A 11 -6.05 6.31 4.82
CA ALA A 11 -6.25 5.11 5.61
C ALA A 11 -6.04 5.34 7.11
N GLU A 12 -6.80 4.62 7.93
CA GLU A 12 -6.50 4.41 9.36
C GLU A 12 -5.59 3.17 9.54
N THR A 13 -5.08 2.95 10.75
CA THR A 13 -4.25 1.77 11.07
C THR A 13 -5.16 0.60 11.44
N TRP A 14 -5.00 -0.56 10.80
CA TRP A 14 -5.71 -1.79 11.23
C TRP A 14 -5.11 -2.33 12.54
N SER A 15 -5.95 -2.92 13.36
CA SER A 15 -5.61 -3.57 14.63
C SER A 15 -6.45 -4.84 14.84
N GLU A 16 -5.96 -5.78 15.66
CA GLU A 16 -6.51 -7.14 15.74
C GLU A 16 -7.93 -7.24 16.34
N ASP A 17 -8.45 -6.16 16.89
CA ASP A 17 -9.85 -6.00 17.32
C ASP A 17 -10.84 -5.78 16.16
N ILE A 18 -10.33 -5.49 14.95
CA ILE A 18 -11.14 -5.35 13.73
C ILE A 18 -11.07 -6.66 12.93
N ASP A 19 -12.17 -7.42 12.94
CA ASP A 19 -12.32 -8.60 12.07
C ASP A 19 -12.16 -8.22 10.58
N PRO A 20 -11.15 -8.77 9.88
CA PRO A 20 -10.92 -8.49 8.46
C PRO A 20 -11.76 -9.37 7.53
N THR A 21 -12.55 -10.32 8.05
CA THR A 21 -13.41 -11.20 7.24
C THR A 21 -14.30 -10.39 6.30
N ASP A 22 -14.42 -10.85 5.06
CA ASP A 22 -15.13 -10.21 3.96
C ASP A 22 -14.50 -8.91 3.39
N TRP A 23 -13.50 -8.28 4.03
CA TRP A 23 -12.85 -7.07 3.49
C TRP A 23 -12.04 -7.36 2.22
N TRP A 24 -11.93 -6.38 1.33
CA TRP A 24 -11.08 -6.47 0.14
C TRP A 24 -9.63 -6.17 0.50
N MET A 25 -8.73 -7.13 0.25
CA MET A 25 -7.29 -7.01 0.43
C MET A 25 -6.61 -6.61 -0.89
N SER A 26 -5.68 -5.67 -0.85
CA SER A 26 -4.66 -5.46 -1.91
C SER A 26 -3.27 -5.35 -1.29
N GLU A 27 -2.20 -5.50 -2.08
CA GLU A 27 -0.86 -5.13 -1.61
C GLU A 27 -0.80 -3.62 -1.29
N LYS A 28 -0.05 -3.25 -0.25
CA LYS A 28 0.37 -1.87 -0.01
C LYS A 28 1.65 -1.59 -0.82
N LEU A 29 1.54 -0.61 -1.71
CA LEU A 29 2.60 -0.22 -2.65
C LEU A 29 3.50 0.87 -2.05
N ASP A 30 4.79 0.59 -1.97
CA ASP A 30 5.85 1.55 -1.63
C ASP A 30 6.23 2.36 -2.89
N GLY A 31 5.51 3.47 -3.13
CA GLY A 31 5.59 4.27 -4.35
C GLY A 31 5.37 5.77 -4.14
N VAL A 32 4.82 6.46 -5.14
CA VAL A 32 4.44 7.87 -5.04
C VAL A 32 2.97 8.05 -5.43
N ARG A 33 2.10 8.23 -4.43
CA ARG A 33 0.66 8.47 -4.64
C ARG A 33 0.40 9.65 -5.57
N ALA A 34 -0.38 9.41 -6.61
CA ALA A 34 -0.75 10.39 -7.60
C ALA A 34 -2.27 10.38 -7.85
N TYR A 35 -2.87 11.55 -7.68
CA TYR A 35 -4.24 11.83 -8.11
C TYR A 35 -4.22 12.22 -9.58
N TRP A 36 -4.84 11.42 -10.45
CA TRP A 36 -5.06 11.78 -11.85
C TRP A 36 -6.37 12.55 -11.96
N SER A 37 -6.35 13.74 -12.55
CA SER A 37 -7.51 14.65 -12.63
C SER A 37 -8.37 14.48 -13.88
N GLY A 38 -8.19 13.40 -14.66
CA GLY A 38 -8.69 13.31 -16.03
C GLY A 38 -7.83 14.07 -17.07
N SER A 39 -6.73 14.70 -16.66
CA SER A 39 -5.82 15.42 -17.57
C SER A 39 -4.36 15.53 -17.08
N ASN A 40 -4.13 15.62 -15.77
CA ASN A 40 -2.80 15.75 -15.17
C ASN A 40 -2.69 14.94 -13.87
N PHE A 41 -1.45 14.63 -13.48
CA PHE A 41 -1.14 13.95 -12.22
C PHE A 41 -0.74 14.96 -11.13
N TYR A 42 -1.24 14.76 -9.92
CA TYR A 42 -0.93 15.61 -8.76
C TYR A 42 -0.52 14.79 -7.55
N SER A 43 0.39 15.31 -6.73
CA SER A 43 0.74 14.72 -5.44
C SER A 43 -0.39 14.90 -4.41
N ARG A 44 -0.30 14.16 -3.29
CA ARG A 44 -1.16 14.34 -2.09
C ARG A 44 -1.25 15.78 -1.59
N GLN A 45 -0.24 16.61 -1.84
CA GLN A 45 -0.17 18.02 -1.47
C GLN A 45 -0.67 18.97 -2.58
N GLY A 46 -1.20 18.43 -3.68
CA GLY A 46 -1.73 19.20 -4.81
C GLY A 46 -0.68 19.71 -5.80
N ASN A 47 0.60 19.33 -5.63
CA ASN A 47 1.70 19.68 -6.55
C ASN A 47 1.55 18.94 -7.89
N LEU A 48 1.83 19.60 -9.01
CA LEU A 48 1.78 18.99 -10.35
C LEU A 48 2.99 18.05 -10.54
N PHE A 49 2.77 16.82 -11.02
CA PHE A 49 3.83 15.96 -11.51
C PHE A 49 4.04 16.15 -13.02
N HIS A 50 5.27 16.45 -13.43
CA HIS A 50 5.62 16.64 -14.83
C HIS A 50 5.89 15.30 -15.52
N VAL A 51 4.83 14.61 -15.91
CA VAL A 51 4.92 13.34 -16.66
C VAL A 51 4.90 13.57 -18.18
N PRO A 52 5.65 12.78 -18.98
CA PRO A 52 5.54 12.79 -20.44
C PRO A 52 4.13 12.44 -20.91
N ASP A 53 3.68 12.98 -22.05
CA ASP A 53 2.31 12.74 -22.53
C ASP A 53 2.01 11.28 -22.86
N PHE A 54 3.01 10.47 -23.24
CA PHE A 54 2.81 9.02 -23.42
C PHE A 54 2.34 8.32 -22.14
N PHE A 55 2.72 8.82 -20.96
CA PHE A 55 2.34 8.27 -19.66
C PHE A 55 0.87 8.57 -19.30
N LYS A 56 0.22 9.45 -20.08
CA LYS A 56 -1.20 9.84 -19.96
C LYS A 56 -2.10 9.08 -20.94
N VAL A 57 -1.52 8.30 -21.87
CA VAL A 57 -2.26 7.64 -22.95
C VAL A 57 -3.20 6.56 -22.41
N ALA A 58 -4.38 6.48 -23.03
CA ALA A 58 -5.49 5.59 -22.69
C ALA A 58 -6.07 5.76 -21.27
N LEU A 59 -5.68 6.78 -20.50
CA LEU A 59 -6.37 7.12 -19.25
C LEU A 59 -7.72 7.80 -19.53
N PRO A 60 -8.79 7.44 -18.80
CA PRO A 60 -10.09 8.10 -18.91
C PRO A 60 -10.03 9.52 -18.37
N LYS A 61 -10.88 10.40 -18.92
CA LYS A 61 -10.98 11.82 -18.52
C LYS A 61 -11.80 12.03 -17.24
N ILE A 62 -11.57 11.20 -16.22
CA ILE A 62 -12.18 11.34 -14.88
C ILE A 62 -11.09 11.30 -13.79
N PRO A 63 -11.39 11.82 -12.58
CA PRO A 63 -10.60 11.58 -11.38
C PRO A 63 -10.33 10.09 -11.08
N LEU A 64 -9.05 9.74 -10.90
CA LEU A 64 -8.56 8.44 -10.42
C LEU A 64 -7.56 8.63 -9.27
N ASP A 65 -7.46 7.61 -8.41
CA ASP A 65 -6.61 7.60 -7.22
C ASP A 65 -5.75 6.32 -7.25
N GLY A 66 -4.43 6.48 -7.13
CA GLY A 66 -3.47 5.42 -7.44
C GLY A 66 -2.04 5.76 -7.05
N GLU A 67 -1.16 4.77 -7.17
CA GLU A 67 0.27 4.88 -6.85
C GLU A 67 1.10 4.87 -8.14
N ILE A 68 1.97 5.85 -8.37
CA ILE A 68 3.03 5.69 -9.37
C ILE A 68 4.11 4.81 -8.73
N TRP A 69 4.42 3.69 -9.38
CA TRP A 69 5.25 2.63 -8.81
C TRP A 69 6.36 2.18 -9.75
N CYS A 70 7.48 1.70 -9.18
CA CYS A 70 8.70 1.32 -9.89
C CYS A 70 9.14 -0.14 -9.57
N GLY A 71 8.35 -0.87 -8.77
CA GLY A 71 8.73 -2.17 -8.18
C GLY A 71 9.01 -2.08 -6.68
N ARG A 72 8.97 -3.25 -6.01
CA ARG A 72 9.19 -3.39 -4.56
C ARG A 72 10.58 -2.90 -4.14
N GLY A 73 10.65 -2.14 -3.05
CA GLY A 73 11.90 -1.56 -2.53
C GLY A 73 12.54 -0.47 -3.41
N LEU A 74 11.87 -0.03 -4.49
CA LEU A 74 12.38 0.96 -5.44
C LEU A 74 11.77 2.36 -5.26
N PHE A 75 11.13 2.66 -4.12
CA PHE A 75 10.60 3.98 -3.76
C PHE A 75 11.58 5.13 -4.05
N GLN A 76 12.84 5.00 -3.60
CA GLN A 76 13.88 6.02 -3.80
C GLN A 76 14.20 6.27 -5.29
N LYS A 77 14.05 5.24 -6.15
CA LYS A 77 14.12 5.42 -7.60
C LYS A 77 12.84 6.07 -8.15
N CYS A 78 11.66 5.62 -7.71
CA CYS A 78 10.39 6.17 -8.15
C CYS A 78 10.30 7.69 -7.88
N ILE A 79 10.57 8.10 -6.63
CA ILE A 79 10.49 9.50 -6.21
C ILE A 79 11.52 10.40 -6.91
N SER A 80 12.72 9.89 -7.22
CA SER A 80 13.74 10.64 -7.97
C SER A 80 13.43 10.81 -9.46
N ILE A 81 12.48 10.04 -10.01
CA ILE A 81 11.93 10.26 -11.36
C ILE A 81 10.72 11.21 -11.30
N VAL A 82 9.80 10.97 -10.37
CA VAL A 82 8.51 11.69 -10.28
C VAL A 82 8.64 13.12 -9.75
N LYS A 83 9.58 13.41 -8.83
CA LYS A 83 9.86 14.79 -8.35
C LYS A 83 10.71 15.63 -9.31
N LYS A 84 10.99 15.18 -10.55
CA LYS A 84 11.78 15.97 -11.52
C LYS A 84 11.02 17.21 -12.00
N GLN A 85 11.72 18.36 -12.00
CA GLN A 85 11.26 19.60 -12.63
C GLN A 85 11.06 19.39 -14.15
N ALA A 86 10.11 20.11 -14.77
CA ALA A 86 9.74 19.92 -16.17
C ALA A 86 10.92 19.85 -17.16
N ASN A 87 11.92 20.72 -17.00
CA ASN A 87 13.11 20.79 -17.85
C ASN A 87 14.17 19.69 -17.58
N LYS A 88 13.92 18.82 -16.60
CA LYS A 88 14.79 17.69 -16.21
C LYS A 88 14.08 16.33 -16.41
N VAL A 89 12.84 16.33 -16.91
CA VAL A 89 12.09 15.11 -17.22
C VAL A 89 12.81 14.35 -18.33
N VAL A 90 13.18 13.10 -18.06
CA VAL A 90 13.73 12.17 -19.06
C VAL A 90 12.60 11.22 -19.45
N PRO A 91 12.10 11.23 -20.70
CA PRO A 91 10.97 10.40 -21.11
C PRO A 91 11.21 8.90 -20.89
N ASP A 92 12.44 8.42 -21.06
CA ASP A 92 12.77 7.01 -20.92
C ASP A 92 12.74 6.49 -19.47
N ASP A 93 12.94 7.36 -18.47
CA ASP A 93 12.80 6.95 -17.06
C ASP A 93 11.35 6.54 -16.73
N TYR A 94 10.37 7.21 -17.35
CA TYR A 94 8.95 6.93 -17.15
C TYR A 94 8.51 5.59 -17.76
N LYS A 95 9.33 4.96 -18.61
CA LYS A 95 9.09 3.59 -19.11
C LYS A 95 9.28 2.53 -18.02
N LEU A 96 9.98 2.88 -16.93
CA LEU A 96 10.21 2.03 -15.76
C LEU A 96 9.13 2.19 -14.67
N LEU A 97 8.09 3.00 -14.95
CA LEU A 97 7.03 3.32 -14.00
C LEU A 97 5.69 2.75 -14.48
N THR A 98 4.78 2.50 -13.54
CA THR A 98 3.37 2.19 -13.84
C THR A 98 2.48 2.88 -12.83
N TYR A 99 1.35 3.43 -13.28
CA TYR A 99 0.32 4.00 -12.43
C TYR A 99 -0.68 2.92 -12.00
N LEU A 100 -0.63 2.52 -10.74
CA LEU A 100 -1.43 1.43 -10.17
C LEU A 100 -2.64 2.00 -9.45
N ILE A 101 -3.79 1.95 -10.12
CA ILE A 101 -5.04 2.59 -9.73
C ILE A 101 -5.78 1.71 -8.72
N PHE A 102 -6.19 2.29 -7.59
CA PHE A 102 -6.90 1.59 -6.52
C PHE A 102 -8.28 2.20 -6.18
N ASP A 103 -8.62 3.38 -6.70
CA ASP A 103 -9.98 3.93 -6.60
C ASP A 103 -10.32 4.93 -7.72
N ALA A 104 -11.61 5.23 -7.88
CA ALA A 104 -12.16 6.20 -8.83
C ALA A 104 -13.04 7.23 -8.08
N PRO A 105 -12.45 8.29 -7.48
CA PRO A 105 -13.14 9.15 -6.51
C PRO A 105 -14.45 9.78 -6.98
N SER A 106 -14.56 10.07 -8.28
CA SER A 106 -15.71 10.77 -8.90
C SER A 106 -16.88 9.86 -9.29
N HIS A 107 -16.73 8.54 -9.24
CA HIS A 107 -17.74 7.61 -9.74
C HIS A 107 -19.01 7.56 -8.85
N GLY A 108 -18.89 7.84 -7.54
CA GLY A 108 -20.03 7.85 -6.60
C GLY A 108 -20.66 6.49 -6.27
N GLY A 109 -20.28 5.39 -6.95
CA GLY A 109 -20.74 4.03 -6.65
C GLY A 109 -20.08 3.41 -5.41
N LYS A 110 -20.48 2.20 -5.03
CA LYS A 110 -19.81 1.41 -3.99
C LYS A 110 -18.46 0.90 -4.49
N TYR A 111 -17.56 0.50 -3.59
CA TYR A 111 -16.19 0.12 -3.95
C TYR A 111 -16.14 -0.96 -5.04
N GLU A 112 -17.03 -1.95 -4.97
CA GLU A 112 -17.17 -3.02 -5.95
C GLU A 112 -17.58 -2.49 -7.34
N ASP A 113 -18.51 -1.53 -7.39
CA ASP A 113 -18.91 -0.86 -8.64
C ASP A 113 -17.73 -0.10 -9.26
N ARG A 114 -16.99 0.63 -8.42
CA ARG A 114 -15.84 1.45 -8.84
C ARG A 114 -14.68 0.57 -9.34
N MET A 115 -14.37 -0.53 -8.66
CA MET A 115 -13.35 -1.49 -9.11
C MET A 115 -13.77 -2.21 -10.40
N LYS A 116 -15.04 -2.58 -10.55
CA LYS A 116 -15.57 -3.16 -11.79
C LYS A 116 -15.51 -2.17 -12.95
N TRP A 117 -15.83 -0.90 -12.70
CA TRP A 117 -15.70 0.16 -13.71
C TRP A 117 -14.23 0.38 -14.10
N LEU A 118 -13.31 0.41 -13.13
CA LEU A 118 -11.87 0.52 -13.38
C LEU A 118 -11.37 -0.63 -14.28
N GLN A 119 -11.71 -1.87 -13.97
CA GLN A 119 -11.35 -3.04 -14.77
C GLN A 119 -11.91 -2.98 -16.21
N ALA A 120 -13.07 -2.35 -16.41
CA ALA A 120 -13.70 -2.20 -17.72
C ALA A 120 -13.20 -0.99 -18.54
N ASN A 121 -12.59 0.03 -17.90
CA ASN A 121 -12.22 1.30 -18.54
C ASN A 121 -10.70 1.56 -18.58
N ILE A 122 -9.88 0.78 -17.84
CA ILE A 122 -8.42 0.81 -17.91
C ILE A 122 -7.95 -0.39 -18.74
N PRO A 123 -7.26 -0.22 -19.88
CA PRO A 123 -6.76 -1.33 -20.70
C PRO A 123 -5.72 -2.18 -19.96
N GLN A 124 -5.97 -3.48 -19.80
CA GLN A 124 -5.09 -4.38 -19.03
C GLN A 124 -3.98 -5.06 -19.86
N ASP A 125 -4.14 -5.10 -21.19
CA ASP A 125 -3.20 -5.74 -22.13
C ASP A 125 -2.83 -4.78 -23.29
N ASP A 126 -2.78 -3.46 -23.06
CA ASP A 126 -2.36 -2.44 -24.06
C ASP A 126 -0.86 -2.11 -23.95
N ASP A 127 -0.12 -2.26 -25.05
CA ASP A 127 1.30 -1.93 -25.11
C ASP A 127 1.61 -0.41 -25.15
N LYS A 128 0.59 0.45 -25.07
CA LYS A 128 0.72 1.91 -24.96
C LYS A 128 0.22 2.49 -23.63
N CYS A 129 -0.51 1.73 -22.82
CA CYS A 129 -0.94 2.17 -21.51
C CYS A 129 0.17 1.94 -20.47
N TYR A 130 0.37 2.94 -19.61
CA TYR A 130 1.30 2.91 -18.46
C TYR A 130 0.54 2.87 -17.12
N ALA A 131 -0.70 2.38 -17.14
CA ALA A 131 -1.53 2.22 -15.97
C ALA A 131 -2.16 0.82 -15.92
N SER A 132 -2.49 0.36 -14.71
CA SER A 132 -3.22 -0.88 -14.46
C SER A 132 -4.03 -0.74 -13.17
N VAL A 133 -4.93 -1.68 -12.90
CA VAL A 133 -5.78 -1.68 -11.69
C VAL A 133 -5.17 -2.66 -10.69
N VAL A 134 -5.10 -2.28 -9.41
CA VAL A 134 -4.55 -3.18 -8.38
C VAL A 134 -5.36 -4.47 -8.27
N GLY A 135 -4.68 -5.60 -8.10
CA GLY A 135 -5.32 -6.86 -7.76
C GLY A 135 -5.99 -6.79 -6.39
N VAL A 136 -7.17 -7.40 -6.26
CA VAL A 136 -7.92 -7.47 -5.00
C VAL A 136 -8.44 -8.89 -4.74
N LYS A 137 -8.34 -9.34 -3.49
CA LYS A 137 -8.90 -10.60 -2.99
C LYS A 137 -9.86 -10.32 -1.83
N LYS A 138 -10.96 -11.06 -1.71
CA LYS A 138 -11.83 -10.99 -0.53
C LYS A 138 -11.22 -11.80 0.62
N CYS A 139 -11.02 -11.18 1.78
CA CYS A 139 -10.37 -11.79 2.94
C CYS A 139 -11.26 -12.86 3.57
N GLN A 140 -10.68 -14.05 3.82
CA GLN A 140 -11.34 -15.16 4.51
C GLN A 140 -11.12 -15.13 6.04
N GLY A 141 -10.70 -13.97 6.57
CA GLY A 141 -10.49 -13.73 8.00
C GLY A 141 -9.02 -13.62 8.42
N LEU A 142 -8.78 -13.56 9.73
CA LEU A 142 -7.48 -13.19 10.32
C LEU A 142 -6.30 -14.07 9.87
N ALA A 143 -6.52 -15.37 9.62
CA ALA A 143 -5.49 -16.29 9.15
C ALA A 143 -5.05 -15.98 7.71
N ASP A 144 -6.01 -15.76 6.80
CA ASP A 144 -5.79 -15.38 5.41
C ASP A 144 -5.05 -14.04 5.30
N LEU A 145 -5.47 -13.04 6.11
CA LEU A 145 -4.75 -11.77 6.21
C LEU A 145 -3.29 -11.95 6.67
N LYS A 146 -3.05 -12.74 7.72
CA LYS A 146 -1.69 -12.97 8.24
C LYS A 146 -0.82 -13.74 7.25
N GLN A 147 -1.39 -14.68 6.48
CA GLN A 147 -0.68 -15.36 5.39
C GLN A 147 -0.33 -14.39 4.26
N CYS A 148 -1.29 -13.66 3.68
CA CYS A 148 -1.04 -12.73 2.59
C CYS A 148 -0.05 -11.61 2.98
N LEU A 149 -0.10 -11.15 4.23
CA LEU A 149 0.90 -10.20 4.78
C LEU A 149 2.30 -10.83 4.83
N ALA A 150 2.44 -12.08 5.29
CA ALA A 150 3.72 -12.79 5.33
C ALA A 150 4.29 -13.02 3.92
N GLU A 151 3.45 -13.37 2.94
CA GLU A 151 3.84 -13.54 1.54
C GLU A 151 4.36 -12.23 0.92
N VAL A 152 3.67 -11.10 1.15
CA VAL A 152 4.12 -9.77 0.69
C VAL A 152 5.44 -9.38 1.35
N ASN A 153 5.55 -9.52 2.67
CA ASN A 153 6.79 -9.22 3.41
C ASN A 153 7.97 -10.06 2.88
N ALA A 154 7.77 -11.38 2.71
CA ALA A 154 8.81 -12.30 2.24
C ALA A 154 9.24 -12.00 0.79
N ALA A 155 8.32 -11.51 -0.04
CA ALA A 155 8.59 -11.10 -1.41
C ALA A 155 8.93 -9.60 -1.57
N GLY A 156 9.20 -8.89 -0.45
CA GLY A 156 9.79 -7.56 -0.40
C GLY A 156 8.83 -6.36 -0.48
N GLY A 157 7.51 -6.58 -0.38
CA GLY A 157 6.50 -5.51 -0.38
C GLY A 157 6.27 -4.90 1.01
N GLU A 158 5.43 -3.86 1.10
CA GLU A 158 5.32 -3.04 2.33
C GLU A 158 4.25 -3.54 3.32
N GLY A 159 3.21 -4.23 2.83
CA GLY A 159 2.10 -4.70 3.67
C GLY A 159 0.81 -4.92 2.88
N ILE A 160 -0.33 -4.85 3.56
CA ILE A 160 -1.67 -5.02 2.96
C ILE A 160 -2.52 -3.77 3.19
N MET A 161 -3.36 -3.43 2.21
CA MET A 161 -4.46 -2.47 2.37
C MET A 161 -5.78 -3.24 2.46
N LEU A 162 -6.65 -2.85 3.39
CA LEU A 162 -8.00 -3.40 3.55
C LEU A 162 -9.04 -2.34 3.17
N ARG A 163 -10.00 -2.69 2.31
CA ARG A 163 -11.14 -1.83 1.95
C ARG A 163 -12.46 -2.47 2.32
N LYS A 164 -13.27 -1.74 3.10
CA LYS A 164 -14.55 -2.20 3.61
C LYS A 164 -15.54 -2.46 2.45
N PRO A 165 -16.24 -3.61 2.42
CA PRO A 165 -17.21 -3.91 1.36
C PRO A 165 -18.35 -2.91 1.32
N GLY A 166 -18.87 -2.65 0.12
CA GLY A 166 -19.98 -1.73 -0.11
C GLY A 166 -19.68 -0.26 0.20
N SER A 167 -18.43 0.10 0.52
CA SER A 167 -18.10 1.46 0.98
C SER A 167 -18.07 2.49 -0.14
N LEU A 168 -18.58 3.68 0.16
CA LEU A 168 -18.45 4.86 -0.70
C LEU A 168 -16.99 5.39 -0.67
N TYR A 169 -16.72 6.43 -1.47
CA TYR A 169 -15.49 7.20 -1.34
C TYR A 169 -15.68 8.31 -0.29
N GLU A 170 -14.65 8.57 0.53
CA GLU A 170 -14.70 9.61 1.55
C GLU A 170 -13.46 10.51 1.43
N ASN A 171 -13.66 11.83 1.28
CA ASN A 171 -12.61 12.81 1.02
C ASN A 171 -11.82 13.24 2.29
N LYS A 172 -11.43 12.26 3.13
CA LYS A 172 -10.85 12.44 4.47
C LYS A 172 -10.12 11.16 4.91
N ARG A 173 -9.57 11.14 6.13
CA ARG A 173 -9.25 9.87 6.81
C ARG A 173 -10.54 9.13 7.19
N SER A 174 -10.58 7.82 7.00
CA SER A 174 -11.73 7.00 7.37
C SER A 174 -11.36 5.54 7.65
N SER A 175 -12.05 4.94 8.62
CA SER A 175 -12.01 3.50 8.93
C SER A 175 -12.56 2.61 7.81
N THR A 176 -13.12 3.16 6.73
CA THR A 176 -13.48 2.37 5.54
C THR A 176 -12.26 1.87 4.76
N LEU A 177 -11.08 2.49 4.91
CA LEU A 177 -9.81 2.06 4.34
C LEU A 177 -8.77 1.92 5.46
N LEU A 178 -8.17 0.74 5.60
CA LEU A 178 -7.18 0.47 6.65
C LEU A 178 -5.84 0.05 6.03
N LYS A 179 -4.74 0.50 6.63
CA LYS A 179 -3.36 0.05 6.34
C LYS A 179 -2.96 -1.03 7.36
N VAL A 180 -2.64 -2.22 6.88
CA VAL A 180 -2.12 -3.33 7.70
C VAL A 180 -0.60 -3.29 7.60
N LYS A 181 0.05 -2.87 8.70
CA LYS A 181 1.51 -2.77 8.80
C LYS A 181 2.03 -3.81 9.78
N THR A 182 3.04 -4.56 9.35
CA THR A 182 3.82 -5.41 10.25
C THR A 182 4.59 -4.51 11.22
N PHE A 183 4.65 -4.90 12.49
CA PHE A 183 5.59 -4.34 13.46
C PHE A 183 6.45 -5.47 14.02
N TYR A 184 7.73 -5.19 14.17
CA TYR A 184 8.72 -6.04 14.82
C TYR A 184 9.21 -5.32 16.06
N ASP A 185 9.33 -6.00 17.20
CA ASP A 185 9.97 -5.49 18.40
C ASP A 185 11.30 -6.19 18.70
N GLU A 186 12.27 -5.41 19.15
CA GLU A 186 13.63 -5.85 19.49
C GLU A 186 14.19 -5.06 20.66
N GLU A 187 15.23 -5.62 21.28
CA GLU A 187 16.03 -4.96 22.30
C GLU A 187 17.20 -4.16 21.71
N ALA A 188 17.46 -2.98 22.28
CA ALA A 188 18.63 -2.17 21.94
C ALA A 188 19.27 -1.53 23.18
N LEU A 189 20.59 -1.37 23.14
CA LEU A 189 21.37 -0.67 24.16
C LEU A 189 21.28 0.85 23.96
N VAL A 190 20.98 1.60 25.02
CA VAL A 190 21.05 3.07 24.99
C VAL A 190 22.50 3.51 25.15
N ILE A 191 23.10 4.08 24.10
CA ILE A 191 24.50 4.54 24.10
C ILE A 191 24.62 6.07 24.16
N GLY A 192 23.57 6.81 23.74
CA GLY A 192 23.57 8.27 23.69
C GLY A 192 22.19 8.89 23.83
N HIS A 193 22.19 10.22 23.99
CA HIS A 193 21.00 11.06 24.06
C HIS A 193 21.20 12.22 23.09
N LYS A 194 20.18 12.53 22.29
CA LYS A 194 20.17 13.68 21.38
C LYS A 194 19.17 14.72 21.90
N PRO A 195 19.55 16.01 21.98
CA PRO A 195 18.68 17.06 22.51
C PRO A 195 17.46 17.29 21.62
N GLY A 196 16.31 17.56 22.23
CA GLY A 196 15.09 17.88 21.50
C GLY A 196 15.09 19.29 20.92
N LYS A 197 14.32 19.47 19.85
CA LYS A 197 14.00 20.76 19.22
C LYS A 197 12.53 21.10 19.48
N GLY A 198 12.13 22.36 19.24
CA GLY A 198 10.73 22.80 19.35
C GLY A 198 10.11 22.48 20.70
N ASN A 199 9.00 21.75 20.70
CA ASN A 199 8.28 21.32 21.91
C ASN A 199 9.10 20.43 22.86
N CYS A 200 10.22 19.85 22.40
CA CYS A 200 11.13 19.03 23.21
C CYS A 200 12.44 19.76 23.60
N THR A 201 12.52 21.08 23.40
CA THR A 201 13.72 21.87 23.74
C THR A 201 14.07 21.74 25.23
N GLY A 202 15.34 21.46 25.54
CA GLY A 202 15.80 21.19 26.91
C GLY A 202 15.41 19.80 27.45
N MET A 203 14.88 18.92 26.62
CA MET A 203 14.50 17.53 26.95
C MET A 203 15.10 16.55 25.93
N LEU A 204 14.85 15.25 26.10
CA LEU A 204 15.23 14.24 25.11
C LEU A 204 14.48 14.44 23.78
N GLY A 205 15.24 14.60 22.70
CA GLY A 205 14.73 14.47 21.32
C GLY A 205 14.68 13.00 20.92
N ALA A 206 15.82 12.31 20.98
CA ALA A 206 15.95 10.90 20.66
C ALA A 206 17.00 10.19 21.54
N LEU A 207 16.83 8.89 21.77
CA LEU A 207 17.90 8.02 22.24
C LEU A 207 18.79 7.65 21.05
N GLU A 208 20.11 7.69 21.20
CA GLU A 208 21.03 7.00 20.29
C GLU A 208 21.19 5.57 20.82
N CYS A 209 20.84 4.60 19.99
CA CYS A 209 20.74 3.18 20.35
C CYS A 209 21.65 2.30 19.50
N GLN A 210 22.02 1.14 20.05
CA GLN A 210 22.84 0.13 19.39
C GLN A 210 22.17 -1.25 19.42
N LEU A 211 22.22 -1.95 18.28
CA LEU A 211 21.73 -3.31 18.10
C LEU A 211 22.82 -4.36 18.41
N PRO A 212 22.46 -5.64 18.61
CA PRO A 212 23.42 -6.73 18.88
C PRO A 212 24.48 -6.91 17.77
N ASN A 213 24.14 -6.57 16.52
CA ASN A 213 25.07 -6.55 15.38
C ASN A 213 25.99 -5.30 15.34
N GLY A 214 26.05 -4.53 16.44
CA GLY A 214 26.85 -3.32 16.59
C GLY A 214 26.31 -2.08 15.89
N LYS A 215 25.25 -2.19 15.10
CA LYS A 215 24.69 -1.07 14.31
C LYS A 215 24.00 -0.04 15.18
N ARG A 216 24.21 1.24 14.85
CA ARG A 216 23.58 2.39 15.53
C ARG A 216 22.37 2.93 14.77
N PHE A 217 21.42 3.48 15.53
CA PHE A 217 20.20 4.12 15.05
C PHE A 217 19.63 5.05 16.13
N ASP A 218 18.71 5.94 15.77
CA ASP A 218 18.05 6.86 16.71
C ASP A 218 16.60 6.42 16.95
N VAL A 219 16.16 6.44 18.22
CA VAL A 219 14.75 6.25 18.61
C VAL A 219 14.20 7.60 19.06
N GLY A 220 13.33 8.20 18.24
CA GLY A 220 12.82 9.57 18.45
C GLY A 220 11.38 9.67 18.97
N SER A 221 10.54 8.65 18.74
CA SER A 221 9.11 8.63 19.08
C SER A 221 8.76 7.56 20.13
N GLY A 222 7.52 7.58 20.63
CA GLY A 222 7.03 6.65 21.67
C GLY A 222 7.24 7.11 23.12
N PHE A 223 8.03 8.16 23.36
CA PHE A 223 8.26 8.68 24.71
C PHE A 223 7.12 9.58 25.21
N THR A 224 6.68 9.37 26.44
CA THR A 224 5.90 10.37 27.19
C THR A 224 6.74 11.60 27.53
N MET A 225 6.12 12.74 27.83
CA MET A 225 6.86 13.95 28.21
C MET A 225 7.71 13.75 29.47
N ASP A 226 7.29 12.90 30.41
CA ASP A 226 8.08 12.58 31.61
C ASP A 226 9.28 11.69 31.28
N GLN A 227 9.14 10.76 30.34
CA GLN A 227 10.28 10.01 29.78
C GLN A 227 11.23 10.93 28.99
N ARG A 228 10.73 11.99 28.33
CA ARG A 228 11.61 12.99 27.70
C ARG A 228 12.36 13.86 28.71
N ARG A 229 11.75 14.18 29.86
CA ARG A 229 12.39 14.88 30.99
C ARG A 229 13.38 13.99 31.75
N LYS A 230 13.10 12.69 31.87
CA LYS A 230 13.88 11.70 32.62
C LYS A 230 14.14 10.47 31.74
N PRO A 231 15.04 10.57 30.73
CA PRO A 231 15.24 9.53 29.74
C PRO A 231 15.87 8.25 30.30
N PRO A 232 15.64 7.07 29.67
CA PRO A 232 16.43 5.87 29.87
C PRO A 232 17.93 6.18 29.89
N LYS A 233 18.64 5.74 30.94
CA LYS A 233 20.07 6.05 31.11
C LYS A 233 20.92 5.38 30.03
N LYS A 234 22.09 5.96 29.72
CA LYS A 234 23.13 5.24 28.98
C LYS A 234 23.45 3.92 29.70
N GLY A 235 23.66 2.85 28.94
CA GLY A 235 23.86 1.49 29.46
C GLY A 235 22.57 0.73 29.78
N SER A 236 21.38 1.34 29.68
CA SER A 236 20.11 0.62 29.83
C SER A 236 19.67 -0.06 28.54
N VAL A 237 18.95 -1.17 28.67
CA VAL A 237 18.28 -1.86 27.56
C VAL A 237 16.86 -1.31 27.42
N ILE A 238 16.42 -1.09 26.18
CA ILE A 238 15.03 -0.77 25.84
C ILE A 238 14.48 -1.84 24.89
N THR A 239 13.17 -2.10 24.94
CA THR A 239 12.46 -2.67 23.80
C THR A 239 11.88 -1.52 22.98
N PHE A 240 12.12 -1.55 21.67
CA PHE A 240 11.54 -0.64 20.69
C PHE A 240 10.82 -1.46 19.62
N LYS A 241 9.89 -0.85 18.87
CA LYS A 241 9.30 -1.46 17.68
C LYS A 241 9.63 -0.68 16.41
N PHE A 242 9.70 -1.37 15.29
CA PHE A 242 9.93 -0.82 13.95
C PHE A 242 9.08 -1.56 12.93
N GLN A 243 8.96 -1.01 11.71
CA GLN A 243 8.16 -1.62 10.63
C GLN A 243 9.03 -2.37 9.62
N GLU A 244 10.19 -1.82 9.29
CA GLU A 244 11.13 -2.41 8.34
C GLU A 244 12.57 -1.93 8.58
N LEU A 245 13.52 -2.52 7.86
CA LEU A 245 14.90 -2.03 7.78
C LEU A 245 15.11 -1.15 6.53
N SER A 246 15.97 -0.15 6.66
CA SER A 246 16.58 0.56 5.52
C SER A 246 17.51 -0.36 4.74
N ASN A 247 17.92 0.05 3.53
CA ASN A 247 18.86 -0.69 2.69
C ASN A 247 20.24 -0.91 3.36
N ALA A 248 20.58 -0.10 4.35
CA ALA A 248 21.79 -0.27 5.16
C ALA A 248 21.59 -1.19 6.38
N GLY A 249 20.38 -1.72 6.62
CA GLY A 249 20.04 -2.57 7.77
C GLY A 249 19.68 -1.85 9.07
N SER A 250 19.39 -0.55 9.06
CA SER A 250 18.92 0.18 10.27
C SER A 250 17.39 0.18 10.35
N PRO A 251 16.78 0.01 11.54
CA PRO A 251 15.34 0.16 11.73
C PRO A 251 14.81 1.50 11.21
N ARG A 252 13.75 1.47 10.38
CA ARG A 252 12.97 2.66 10.00
C ARG A 252 11.78 2.84 10.94
N PHE A 253 11.47 4.11 11.21
CA PHE A 253 10.41 4.54 12.11
C PHE A 253 10.40 3.82 13.48
N PRO A 254 11.56 3.75 14.18
CA PRO A 254 11.64 3.08 15.47
C PRO A 254 10.91 3.88 16.56
N VAL A 255 9.98 3.22 17.23
CA VAL A 255 9.15 3.76 18.32
C VAL A 255 9.56 3.08 19.63
N PHE A 256 9.88 3.86 20.66
CA PHE A 256 10.13 3.33 22.00
C PHE A 256 8.87 2.65 22.55
N LEU A 257 9.01 1.46 23.15
CA LEU A 257 7.93 0.78 23.86
C LEU A 257 8.14 0.81 25.37
N ARG A 258 9.28 0.29 25.85
CA ARG A 258 9.55 0.17 27.29
C ARG A 258 11.03 0.11 27.61
N LEU A 259 11.37 0.56 28.81
CA LEU A 259 12.64 0.23 29.47
C LEU A 259 12.61 -1.26 29.86
N ARG A 260 13.74 -1.96 29.67
CA ARG A 260 13.94 -3.29 30.24
C ARG A 260 14.78 -3.17 31.50
N THR A 261 14.17 -3.53 32.62
CA THR A 261 14.83 -3.68 33.94
C THR A 261 15.01 -5.16 34.30
N ASP A 262 14.53 -6.04 33.42
CA ASP A 262 14.47 -7.49 33.48
C ASP A 262 15.52 -8.17 32.57
N LEU A 263 16.31 -7.39 31.83
CA LEU A 263 17.42 -7.85 30.99
C LEU A 263 18.64 -6.93 31.15
N THR A 264 19.83 -7.53 31.19
CA THR A 264 21.10 -6.85 30.92
C THR A 264 21.36 -6.80 29.41
N TRP A 265 22.43 -6.12 28.99
CA TRP A 265 22.85 -6.14 27.59
C TRP A 265 23.40 -7.51 27.17
N ASP A 266 24.10 -8.20 28.07
CA ASP A 266 24.69 -9.51 27.79
C ASP A 266 23.61 -10.59 27.57
N ASP A 267 22.49 -10.51 28.29
CA ASP A 267 21.31 -11.36 28.05
C ASP A 267 20.75 -11.17 26.62
N VAL A 268 20.74 -9.93 26.12
CA VAL A 268 20.29 -9.61 24.75
C VAL A 268 21.30 -10.10 23.71
N LEU A 269 22.61 -9.96 23.98
CA LEU A 269 23.66 -10.51 23.12
C LEU A 269 23.61 -12.05 23.06
N GLU A 270 23.32 -12.73 24.16
CA GLU A 270 23.15 -14.19 24.18
C GLU A 270 21.87 -14.65 23.47
N ALA A 271 20.75 -13.95 23.71
CA ALA A 271 19.49 -14.19 23.00
C ALA A 271 19.66 -14.02 21.47
N ALA A 272 20.44 -13.04 21.02
CA ALA A 272 20.71 -12.79 19.60
C ALA A 272 21.57 -13.88 18.91
N LYS A 273 22.30 -14.71 19.67
CA LYS A 273 23.02 -15.89 19.14
C LYS A 273 22.08 -17.05 18.83
N THR A 274 21.01 -17.21 19.62
CA THR A 274 20.10 -18.36 19.56
C THR A 274 18.81 -18.06 18.79
N LYS A 275 18.38 -16.79 18.76
CA LYS A 275 17.24 -16.30 17.96
C LYS A 275 17.74 -15.23 17.00
N THR A 276 17.75 -15.50 15.71
CA THR A 276 18.16 -14.51 14.68
C THR A 276 17.26 -13.27 14.75
N PRO A 277 17.77 -12.10 15.19
CA PRO A 277 16.97 -10.87 15.21
C PRO A 277 16.57 -10.47 13.80
N ILE A 278 15.44 -9.78 13.66
CA ILE A 278 14.96 -9.30 12.36
C ILE A 278 15.89 -8.21 11.82
N SER A 279 16.53 -7.42 12.69
CA SER A 279 17.63 -6.50 12.34
C SER A 279 18.93 -7.17 11.87
N VAL A 280 19.07 -8.50 12.05
CA VAL A 280 20.18 -9.31 11.51
C VAL A 280 19.78 -10.02 10.22
N LYS A 281 18.48 -10.24 9.97
CA LYS A 281 17.99 -10.66 8.66
C LYS A 281 18.27 -9.54 7.66
N GLN A 282 19.18 -9.78 6.72
CA GLN A 282 19.28 -8.94 5.54
C GLN A 282 17.89 -8.88 4.90
N LYS A 283 17.33 -7.67 4.75
CA LYS A 283 16.19 -7.45 3.86
C LYS A 283 16.60 -8.05 2.52
N VAL A 284 15.79 -8.94 1.94
CA VAL A 284 16.02 -9.44 0.58
C VAL A 284 15.92 -8.23 -0.33
N VAL A 285 17.05 -7.60 -0.63
CA VAL A 285 17.12 -6.45 -1.52
C VAL A 285 16.64 -6.95 -2.88
N PRO A 286 15.46 -6.54 -3.37
CA PRO A 286 15.00 -6.94 -4.68
C PRO A 286 16.08 -6.52 -5.67
N THR A 287 16.54 -7.45 -6.50
CA THR A 287 17.83 -7.30 -7.19
C THR A 287 17.89 -5.95 -7.90
N THR A 288 19.00 -5.22 -7.72
CA THR A 288 19.16 -3.87 -8.31
C THR A 288 19.12 -3.88 -9.84
N LYS A 289 19.16 -5.07 -10.46
CA LYS A 289 18.61 -5.33 -11.78
C LYS A 289 17.08 -5.16 -11.78
N LEU A 290 16.63 -4.00 -12.27
CA LEU A 290 15.27 -3.79 -12.76
C LEU A 290 14.74 -5.05 -13.48
N SER A 291 13.70 -5.68 -12.93
CA SER A 291 13.09 -6.88 -13.49
C SER A 291 11.84 -6.53 -14.30
N LYS A 292 11.69 -7.16 -15.46
CA LYS A 292 10.62 -6.86 -16.44
C LYS A 292 9.25 -7.41 -16.07
N GLN A 293 9.02 -7.71 -14.79
CA GLN A 293 7.73 -8.18 -14.29
C GLN A 293 7.45 -7.53 -12.95
N HIS A 294 6.28 -6.90 -12.84
CA HIS A 294 5.80 -6.26 -11.63
C HIS A 294 4.74 -7.17 -11.00
N SER A 295 5.20 -8.20 -10.29
CA SER A 295 4.35 -9.02 -9.44
C SER A 295 3.94 -8.20 -8.22
N ILE A 296 2.63 -7.90 -8.13
CA ILE A 296 2.00 -7.50 -6.87
C ILE A 296 1.12 -8.66 -6.39
N LEU A 297 0.70 -8.64 -5.13
CA LEU A 297 -0.25 -9.64 -4.65
C LEU A 297 -1.58 -9.49 -5.41
N PHE A 298 -2.16 -10.63 -5.81
CA PHE A 298 -3.40 -10.74 -6.58
C PHE A 298 -3.38 -10.22 -8.04
N SER A 299 -2.28 -9.69 -8.57
CA SER A 299 -2.14 -9.49 -10.04
C SER A 299 -0.69 -9.43 -10.55
N VAL A 300 -0.47 -9.95 -11.76
CA VAL A 300 0.81 -9.84 -12.48
C VAL A 300 0.73 -8.70 -13.48
N ILE A 301 1.42 -7.59 -13.20
CA ILE A 301 1.51 -6.45 -14.10
C ILE A 301 2.66 -6.70 -15.10
N PRO A 302 2.43 -6.66 -16.42
CA PRO A 302 3.49 -6.76 -17.41
C PRO A 302 4.39 -5.50 -17.32
N SER A 303 5.69 -5.71 -17.10
CA SER A 303 6.68 -4.62 -17.15
C SER A 303 7.50 -4.69 -18.44
N ARG A 304 8.03 -3.53 -18.88
CA ARG A 304 7.88 -3.09 -20.27
C ARG A 304 9.20 -2.75 -20.99
N ASP A 305 10.07 -3.72 -21.24
CA ASP A 305 11.24 -3.49 -22.13
C ASP A 305 11.67 -4.68 -23.01
N GLY A 306 12.03 -4.36 -24.27
CA GLY A 306 11.57 -5.08 -25.47
C GLY A 306 12.19 -6.42 -25.87
N LYS A 307 12.26 -7.42 -24.97
CA LYS A 307 12.39 -8.84 -25.37
C LYS A 307 11.58 -9.75 -24.43
N ALA A 308 10.75 -10.60 -25.03
CA ALA A 308 9.97 -11.69 -24.41
C ALA A 308 8.91 -11.29 -23.35
N GLY A 309 7.80 -10.70 -23.81
CA GLY A 309 6.55 -10.71 -23.05
C GLY A 309 5.81 -12.06 -23.23
N LYS A 310 5.67 -12.85 -22.16
CA LYS A 310 4.73 -13.98 -22.10
C LYS A 310 4.11 -14.09 -20.71
N LYS A 311 2.78 -14.23 -20.68
CA LYS A 311 1.93 -14.22 -19.48
C LYS A 311 2.10 -15.55 -18.71
N ILE A 312 2.28 -15.46 -17.40
CA ILE A 312 2.00 -16.55 -16.45
C ILE A 312 0.95 -15.99 -15.49
N ALA A 313 -0.28 -16.48 -15.60
CA ALA A 313 -1.28 -16.26 -14.57
C ALA A 313 -1.07 -17.30 -13.47
N ARG A 314 -1.28 -16.91 -12.21
CA ARG A 314 -1.62 -17.84 -11.14
C ARG A 314 -3.11 -17.70 -10.88
N SER A 315 -3.83 -18.81 -11.04
CA SER A 315 -5.25 -18.95 -10.74
C SER A 315 -5.37 -19.92 -9.58
N ASP A 316 -5.27 -19.36 -8.38
CA ASP A 316 -5.75 -19.98 -7.15
C ASP A 316 -7.07 -19.20 -6.88
N ASP A 317 -8.26 -19.77 -7.06
CA ASP A 317 -8.67 -21.08 -6.56
C ASP A 317 -9.47 -21.90 -7.60
N ASP A 318 -8.85 -22.94 -8.19
CA ASP A 318 -9.45 -24.27 -8.32
C ASP A 318 -8.38 -25.32 -8.73
N ASN A 319 -8.50 -26.54 -8.23
CA ASN A 319 -7.42 -27.54 -8.26
C ASN A 319 -7.33 -28.34 -9.58
N GLU A 320 -6.35 -28.03 -10.45
CA GLU A 320 -5.79 -29.02 -11.39
C GLU A 320 -4.36 -28.69 -11.87
N GLN A 321 -3.51 -29.71 -12.02
CA GLN A 321 -2.13 -29.59 -12.55
C GLN A 321 -2.08 -29.84 -14.07
N PRO A 322 -1.15 -29.21 -14.81
CA PRO A 322 -1.24 -29.09 -16.26
C PRO A 322 -0.55 -30.23 -17.02
N SER A 323 -1.02 -30.54 -18.24
CA SER A 323 -0.10 -30.86 -19.33
C SER A 323 -0.62 -30.51 -20.73
N SER A 324 0.31 -29.97 -21.49
CA SER A 324 0.23 -29.45 -22.86
C SER A 324 -0.16 -30.47 -23.93
N SER A 325 -1.09 -30.07 -24.81
CA SER A 325 -1.04 -30.18 -26.28
C SER A 325 -0.71 -31.50 -27.02
N SER A 326 -1.26 -31.58 -28.24
CA SER A 326 -0.88 -32.45 -29.36
C SER A 326 -1.34 -33.90 -29.32
N SER A 327 -1.91 -34.35 -30.44
CA SER A 327 -2.51 -35.67 -30.62
C SER A 327 -1.47 -36.72 -30.98
N LEU A 328 -1.01 -37.47 -29.98
CA LEU A 328 -0.50 -38.83 -30.18
C LEU A 328 -1.21 -39.76 -29.20
N GLN A 329 -1.96 -40.72 -29.74
CA GLN A 329 -2.65 -41.74 -28.95
C GLN A 329 -1.59 -42.69 -28.37
N LYS A 330 -1.33 -42.59 -27.06
CA LYS A 330 -0.62 -43.65 -26.34
C LYS A 330 -1.51 -44.89 -26.31
N LEU A 331 -1.12 -45.91 -27.06
CA LEU A 331 -1.61 -47.27 -26.87
C LEU A 331 -1.23 -47.72 -25.45
N ASP A 332 -2.17 -48.31 -24.72
CA ASP A 332 -1.87 -48.99 -23.46
C ASP A 332 -1.23 -50.35 -23.81
N VAL A 333 0.00 -50.56 -23.35
CA VAL A 333 0.84 -51.73 -23.72
C VAL A 333 0.82 -52.78 -22.61
N ARG A 334 -0.17 -52.72 -21.73
CA ARG A 334 -0.38 -53.66 -20.63
C ARG A 334 -1.15 -54.88 -21.10
N GLU A 335 -0.79 -56.05 -20.58
CA GLU A 335 -1.46 -57.30 -20.91
C GLU A 335 -2.94 -57.24 -20.49
N GLU A 336 -3.82 -57.82 -21.30
CA GLU A 336 -5.22 -57.94 -20.93
C GLU A 336 -5.38 -58.89 -19.74
N CYS A 337 -6.21 -58.51 -18.77
CA CYS A 337 -6.50 -59.41 -17.66
C CYS A 337 -7.20 -60.68 -18.18
N PRO A 338 -6.73 -61.91 -17.84
CA PRO A 338 -7.36 -63.16 -18.30
C PRO A 338 -8.83 -63.34 -17.88
N TYR A 339 -9.32 -62.52 -16.95
CA TYR A 339 -10.70 -62.51 -16.47
C TYR A 339 -11.53 -61.32 -17.02
N GLY A 340 -10.90 -60.42 -17.79
CA GLY A 340 -11.53 -59.24 -18.40
C GLY A 340 -12.33 -58.40 -17.40
N GLU A 341 -13.47 -57.86 -17.85
CA GLU A 341 -14.43 -57.11 -17.01
C GLU A 341 -14.94 -57.89 -15.78
N LYS A 342 -14.73 -59.21 -15.71
CA LYS A 342 -15.16 -60.08 -14.61
C LYS A 342 -14.05 -60.33 -13.57
N CYS A 343 -12.91 -59.65 -13.65
CA CYS A 343 -11.85 -59.79 -12.65
C CYS A 343 -12.30 -59.31 -11.26
N TYR A 344 -12.18 -60.19 -10.26
CA TYR A 344 -12.49 -59.86 -8.86
C TYR A 344 -11.32 -59.19 -8.12
N ARG A 345 -10.10 -59.19 -8.68
CA ARG A 345 -8.90 -58.65 -8.04
C ARG A 345 -8.82 -57.14 -8.28
N LYS A 346 -9.19 -56.35 -7.27
CA LYS A 346 -9.23 -54.87 -7.33
C LYS A 346 -8.08 -54.18 -6.58
N ASN A 347 -7.00 -54.89 -6.26
CA ASN A 347 -5.86 -54.27 -5.56
C ASN A 347 -5.05 -53.36 -6.53
N PRO A 348 -4.41 -52.29 -6.02
CA PRO A 348 -3.78 -51.28 -6.88
C PRO A 348 -2.72 -51.84 -7.83
N ASP A 349 -1.98 -52.87 -7.43
CA ASP A 349 -0.86 -53.39 -8.23
C ASP A 349 -1.31 -54.27 -9.40
N HIS A 350 -2.42 -55.00 -9.26
CA HIS A 350 -3.03 -55.70 -10.39
C HIS A 350 -3.55 -54.70 -11.44
N LEU A 351 -4.17 -53.60 -11.01
CA LEU A 351 -4.67 -52.54 -11.88
C LEU A 351 -3.56 -51.68 -12.51
N LYS A 352 -2.32 -51.73 -11.98
CA LYS A 352 -1.12 -51.21 -12.65
C LYS A 352 -0.65 -52.15 -13.76
N GLN A 353 -0.74 -53.47 -13.57
CA GLN A 353 -0.18 -54.49 -14.46
C GLN A 353 -1.10 -54.90 -15.62
N TYR A 354 -2.42 -55.00 -15.39
CA TYR A 354 -3.37 -55.59 -16.36
C TYR A 354 -4.51 -54.65 -16.75
N GLN A 355 -4.82 -54.58 -18.04
CA GLN A 355 -5.90 -53.75 -18.56
C GLN A 355 -7.26 -54.47 -18.59
N HIS A 356 -8.33 -53.67 -18.49
CA HIS A 356 -9.73 -54.10 -18.36
C HIS A 356 -10.62 -53.20 -19.24
N PRO A 357 -10.55 -53.32 -20.58
CA PRO A 357 -11.30 -52.44 -21.49
C PRO A 357 -12.81 -52.71 -21.41
N SER A 358 -13.60 -51.66 -21.18
CA SER A 358 -15.07 -51.72 -21.15
C SER A 358 -15.70 -50.96 -22.33
N SER A 359 -16.90 -51.38 -22.75
CA SER A 359 -17.30 -51.24 -24.16
C SER A 359 -18.28 -50.09 -24.48
N THR A 360 -18.00 -49.43 -25.61
CA THR A 360 -18.90 -48.62 -26.47
C THR A 360 -19.05 -47.12 -26.17
N ILE A 361 -18.52 -46.29 -27.09
CA ILE A 361 -18.94 -44.90 -27.35
C ILE A 361 -19.51 -44.82 -28.77
N LYS A 362 -20.63 -44.11 -28.97
CA LYS A 362 -21.05 -43.59 -30.30
C LYS A 362 -21.71 -42.19 -30.16
N PRO A 363 -21.14 -41.12 -30.75
CA PRO A 363 -21.79 -39.82 -30.79
C PRO A 363 -22.89 -39.79 -31.86
N LYS A 364 -23.97 -39.02 -31.64
CA LYS A 364 -24.98 -38.71 -32.65
C LYS A 364 -24.88 -37.25 -33.10
N LEU A 365 -24.86 -37.05 -34.41
CA LEU A 365 -24.88 -35.74 -35.07
C LEU A 365 -26.32 -35.36 -35.44
N THR A 366 -26.74 -34.12 -35.16
CA THR A 366 -27.99 -33.56 -35.69
C THR A 366 -27.79 -32.12 -36.18
N LYS A 367 -28.35 -31.81 -37.35
CA LYS A 367 -28.50 -30.44 -37.90
C LYS A 367 -29.87 -29.89 -37.49
N ASN A 368 -29.99 -28.55 -37.50
CA ASN A 368 -31.19 -27.72 -37.82
C ASN A 368 -31.11 -26.38 -37.06
N THR A 369 -31.63 -25.24 -37.53
CA THR A 369 -32.03 -24.77 -38.88
C THR A 369 -31.99 -23.23 -38.85
N SER A 370 -31.85 -22.59 -40.01
CA SER A 370 -31.98 -21.12 -40.11
C SER A 370 -33.43 -20.66 -39.98
N ARG A 371 -33.66 -19.49 -39.37
CA ARG A 371 -34.85 -18.67 -39.66
C ARG A 371 -34.59 -17.19 -39.42
N THR A 372 -34.73 -16.39 -40.48
CA THR A 372 -34.68 -14.93 -40.43
C THR A 372 -36.08 -14.34 -40.23
N LYS A 373 -36.15 -13.15 -39.64
CA LYS A 373 -37.14 -12.11 -39.96
C LYS A 373 -36.60 -10.73 -39.57
N SER A 374 -37.18 -9.68 -40.13
CA SER A 374 -36.61 -8.32 -40.20
C SER A 374 -37.69 -7.25 -40.04
N SER A 375 -37.33 -5.96 -40.22
CA SER A 375 -38.16 -4.74 -40.26
C SER A 375 -38.64 -4.16 -38.89
N SER A 376 -38.78 -2.84 -38.68
CA SER A 376 -38.25 -1.65 -39.41
C SER A 376 -38.60 -0.29 -38.75
N LYS A 377 -37.69 0.73 -38.88
CA LYS A 377 -37.94 2.21 -39.01
C LYS A 377 -38.68 2.94 -37.83
N SER A 378 -38.52 4.26 -37.55
CA SER A 378 -37.70 5.41 -38.04
C SER A 378 -37.63 6.51 -36.90
N ARG A 379 -37.45 7.85 -36.98
CA ARG A 379 -37.49 8.91 -38.03
C ARG A 379 -36.79 10.26 -37.64
N SER A 380 -35.51 10.43 -37.98
CA SER A 380 -34.85 11.65 -38.55
C SER A 380 -35.15 13.12 -38.10
N LYS A 381 -34.10 13.86 -37.67
CA LYS A 381 -33.63 15.21 -38.15
C LYS A 381 -32.17 15.44 -37.62
N VAL A 382 -31.15 16.13 -38.18
CA VAL A 382 -30.85 16.95 -39.40
C VAL A 382 -30.80 18.50 -39.21
N GLU A 383 -29.82 19.16 -39.88
CA GLU A 383 -29.41 20.61 -39.90
C GLU A 383 -28.63 21.17 -38.66
N SER A 384 -27.61 22.03 -38.78
CA SER A 384 -26.76 22.45 -39.95
C SER A 384 -25.54 23.35 -39.57
N GLU A 385 -24.37 23.05 -40.15
CA GLU A 385 -23.25 23.93 -40.62
C GLU A 385 -22.44 24.90 -39.69
N GLU A 386 -21.23 25.27 -40.16
CA GLU A 386 -20.18 26.11 -39.50
C GLU A 386 -20.18 27.57 -40.09
N PRO A 387 -19.09 28.42 -40.23
CA PRO A 387 -17.62 28.25 -40.11
C PRO A 387 -16.78 29.44 -39.50
N VAL A 388 -15.46 29.38 -39.73
CA VAL A 388 -14.40 30.45 -39.78
C VAL A 388 -13.59 30.79 -38.50
N SER A 389 -12.31 31.14 -38.73
CA SER A 389 -11.20 31.52 -37.81
C SER A 389 -10.53 32.83 -38.35
N PRO A 390 -9.27 33.27 -38.07
CA PRO A 390 -8.25 32.89 -37.08
C PRO A 390 -7.70 34.16 -36.32
N THR A 391 -6.37 34.25 -36.10
CA THR A 391 -5.53 35.36 -35.56
C THR A 391 -5.47 35.55 -34.03
N THR A 392 -4.38 36.04 -33.40
CA THR A 392 -2.92 36.03 -33.68
C THR A 392 -2.17 36.20 -32.31
N THR A 393 -0.84 36.02 -32.29
CA THR A 393 0.10 36.17 -31.15
C THR A 393 -0.16 37.30 -30.15
N ASP A 394 0.22 37.07 -28.88
CA ASP A 394 1.12 38.00 -28.17
C ASP A 394 2.12 37.24 -27.28
N ASN A 395 3.24 37.88 -26.92
CA ASN A 395 4.46 37.23 -26.44
C ASN A 395 5.15 38.08 -25.35
N LEU A 396 4.72 37.95 -24.09
CA LEU A 396 5.25 38.72 -22.96
C LEU A 396 6.15 37.90 -22.02
N LEU A 397 7.42 38.30 -21.96
CA LEU A 397 8.34 37.85 -20.92
C LEU A 397 7.93 38.45 -19.57
N VAL A 398 7.65 37.60 -18.59
CA VAL A 398 7.85 37.96 -17.18
C VAL A 398 9.08 37.22 -16.68
N LYS A 399 10.20 37.95 -16.55
CA LYS A 399 11.32 37.52 -15.73
C LYS A 399 10.87 37.64 -14.29
N ASP A 400 10.96 36.57 -13.51
CA ASP A 400 10.98 36.74 -12.06
C ASP A 400 12.08 35.91 -11.39
N LYS A 401 12.66 36.50 -10.36
CA LYS A 401 13.75 35.92 -9.58
C LYS A 401 13.15 35.41 -8.28
N ASN A 402 13.42 34.17 -7.91
CA ASN A 402 13.52 33.91 -6.47
C ASN A 402 14.68 32.99 -6.12
N LYS A 403 15.23 33.23 -4.93
CA LYS A 403 16.39 32.54 -4.39
C LYS A 403 15.98 31.16 -3.88
N GLY A 404 16.94 30.25 -3.82
CA GLY A 404 16.72 28.95 -3.20
C GLY A 404 16.30 29.08 -1.74
N ARG A 405 15.47 28.13 -1.31
CA ARG A 405 15.47 27.63 0.07
C ARG A 405 15.83 26.16 0.00
N GLU A 406 16.59 25.73 0.99
CA GLU A 406 16.73 24.31 1.34
C GLU A 406 15.45 23.85 2.08
N PHE A 407 15.55 22.76 2.83
CA PHE A 407 14.65 22.28 3.88
C PHE A 407 13.65 21.15 3.55
N ASP A 408 13.75 20.15 4.45
CA ASP A 408 12.76 19.24 5.02
C ASP A 408 12.20 18.08 4.17
N ASP A 409 12.85 16.91 4.35
CA ASP A 409 12.39 15.58 3.98
C ASP A 409 11.43 14.99 5.05
N ASP A 410 10.16 15.39 5.03
CA ASP A 410 9.11 14.82 5.92
C ASP A 410 7.91 14.30 5.11
N ASP A 411 7.78 12.98 4.99
CA ASP A 411 6.64 12.30 4.33
C ASP A 411 6.19 11.02 5.07
N ASP A 412 6.31 10.97 6.42
CA ASP A 412 5.65 9.95 7.27
C ASP A 412 5.43 10.46 8.72
N ASP A 413 4.46 11.35 8.92
CA ASP A 413 4.21 12.07 10.20
C ASP A 413 2.92 11.62 10.94
N ASP A 414 2.96 11.72 12.27
CA ASP A 414 2.21 10.98 13.32
C ASP A 414 0.68 10.71 13.16
N ASP A 415 0.25 9.53 13.63
CA ASP A 415 -1.16 9.23 13.98
C ASP A 415 -1.53 9.84 15.36
N GLN A 416 -1.80 11.15 15.44
CA GLN A 416 -2.35 11.78 16.66
C GLN A 416 -3.88 11.66 16.76
N GLN A 417 -4.35 10.72 17.58
CA GLN A 417 -5.79 10.56 17.88
C GLN A 417 -6.35 11.72 18.73
N GLN A 418 -7.13 12.61 18.13
CA GLN A 418 -7.92 13.61 18.88
C GLN A 418 -9.12 12.97 19.58
N ARG A 419 -8.92 12.49 20.82
CA ARG A 419 -10.02 12.09 21.70
C ARG A 419 -10.60 13.32 22.40
N THR A 420 -11.80 13.74 22.00
CA THR A 420 -12.55 14.79 22.69
C THR A 420 -13.22 14.24 23.94
N ALA A 421 -13.07 14.95 25.06
CA ALA A 421 -13.74 14.64 26.34
C ALA A 421 -14.57 15.86 26.78
N PRO A 422 -15.72 15.66 27.46
CA PRO A 422 -16.73 16.71 27.62
C PRO A 422 -16.34 17.79 28.64
N THR A 423 -16.59 19.05 28.28
CA THR A 423 -16.34 20.23 29.11
C THR A 423 -17.39 20.38 30.23
N LYS A 424 -16.96 20.20 31.49
CA LYS A 424 -17.74 20.63 32.67
C LYS A 424 -17.45 22.10 32.98
N THR A 425 -18.28 23.01 32.48
CA THR A 425 -18.25 24.43 32.85
C THR A 425 -18.73 24.63 34.29
N ASN A 426 -17.97 25.39 35.09
CA ASN A 426 -18.30 25.65 36.50
C ASN A 426 -19.03 27.00 36.68
N LYS A 427 -19.77 27.14 37.78
CA LYS A 427 -20.78 28.19 38.01
C LYS A 427 -20.21 29.62 37.97
N ARG A 428 -20.90 30.52 37.27
CA ARG A 428 -20.98 31.95 37.64
C ARG A 428 -22.28 32.19 38.41
N LYS A 429 -22.18 32.82 39.59
CA LYS A 429 -23.25 33.59 40.24
C LYS A 429 -22.66 34.92 40.68
N ARG A 430 -23.47 35.98 40.75
CA ARG A 430 -23.07 37.32 41.22
C ARG A 430 -24.31 38.05 41.77
N ASN A 431 -24.08 38.97 42.71
CA ASN A 431 -25.07 39.85 43.35
C ASN A 431 -26.07 39.12 44.29
N LEU A 432 -26.67 39.75 45.31
CA LEU A 432 -26.63 41.17 45.76
C LEU A 432 -26.06 41.28 47.21
N GLU A 433 -25.77 42.54 47.61
CA GLU A 433 -25.93 43.23 48.92
C GLU A 433 -25.86 42.43 50.26
N GLU A 434 -25.31 42.95 51.38
CA GLU A 434 -25.61 44.25 52.00
C GLU A 434 -24.38 44.97 52.62
N LYS A 435 -24.59 45.91 53.57
CA LYS A 435 -23.69 47.03 53.95
C LYS A 435 -23.09 46.89 55.35
N SER A 436 -22.00 47.64 55.57
CA SER A 436 -21.44 48.02 56.89
C SER A 436 -20.70 46.91 57.65
N ASN A 437 -19.79 47.18 58.61
CA ASN A 437 -19.30 48.47 59.14
C ASN A 437 -17.87 48.36 59.73
N ILE A 438 -17.32 49.50 60.16
CA ILE A 438 -16.24 49.68 61.15
C ILE A 438 -14.77 49.51 60.68
N LYS A 439 -13.92 50.35 61.31
CA LYS A 439 -12.54 50.75 60.99
C LYS A 439 -11.45 49.75 61.46
N PRO A 440 -10.19 49.91 60.97
CA PRO A 440 -9.09 48.97 61.24
C PRO A 440 -8.19 49.37 62.43
N THR A 441 -7.39 48.42 62.92
CA THR A 441 -6.18 48.68 63.71
C THR A 441 -4.94 48.00 63.11
N ARG A 442 -3.88 48.78 62.91
CA ARG A 442 -2.55 48.27 62.54
C ARG A 442 -1.91 47.61 63.76
N LYS A 443 -1.12 46.54 63.54
CA LYS A 443 0.25 46.51 64.10
C LYS A 443 1.18 45.57 63.32
N ARG A 444 2.48 45.87 63.44
CA ARG A 444 3.61 45.34 62.67
C ARG A 444 4.65 44.89 63.69
N VAL A 445 5.01 43.61 63.69
CA VAL A 445 6.11 43.07 64.54
C VAL A 445 7.03 42.23 63.65
N LYS A 446 8.33 42.27 63.96
CA LYS A 446 9.41 41.50 63.31
C LYS A 446 9.90 40.40 64.26
N LYS A 447 10.71 39.49 63.71
CA LYS A 447 11.47 38.42 64.37
C LYS A 447 10.61 37.20 64.74
N SER A 448 11.17 35.99 64.77
CA SER A 448 12.58 35.60 64.50
C SER A 448 12.68 34.76 63.24
#